data_AF-A0ABD3Z8C3-F1
#
_entry.id   AF-A0ABD3Z8C3-F1
#
_cell.length_a   1.000
_cell.length_b   1.000
_cell.length_c   1.000
_cell.angle_alpha   90.00
_cell.angle_beta   90.00
_cell.angle_gamma   90.00
#
_symmetry.space_group_name_H-M   'P 1'
#
loop_
_entity.id
_entity.type
_entity.pdbx_description
1 polymer ?
#
loop_
_entity_poly.entity_id
_entity_poly.type
_entity_poly.pdbx_seq_one_letter_code
_entity_poly.pdbx_strand_id
1 'polypeptide(L)'
;MKYYLESLRLKQKSLIDGLQASVTDFDFCSECVLLQDNDLLQLTEYIKTNPSEIEGDLIDQVKFECTNKIQSIRNKLENSALTNEEYVRAYLFYKPEIERANAALHINSVEDFIGNYKKEAFDSFNCIGETSIFYKLIYAKALSYESLQENAVYYRIIKLLLDKYMREYEKNNFDYKSLMVSDEVKEKIKDLYGHNYLCRYELFKIDHDNQYITKDVFPYISDENNNGTYLIIDSKNKNLIDLFKDLIAKGYIQDISFKIDSVKNQLISLEERMYGQKFSFDLDRLPDLSRFYDINAQNDNVWVTVVKEENKFSITFEETLEDTFYDKELNVVTNLVHLEVTKKNGSDVISHIDHEYIVYDVDTYFKRLDDPAVKGEHKIKTFKIDNAKIPINYKYQNMNVLFLMVYESMNKKDLVREYFEDIR
;
A
#
# COMPACT_ATOMS: atom_id res chain seq x y z
N MET A 1 -22.54 9.30 -18.36
CA MET A 1 -21.23 9.13 -17.69
C MET A 1 -20.90 7.70 -17.24
N LYS A 2 -21.58 7.14 -16.23
CA LYS A 2 -21.19 5.85 -15.58
C LYS A 2 -20.95 4.68 -16.55
N TYR A 3 -21.78 4.55 -17.58
CA TYR A 3 -21.61 3.54 -18.63
C TYR A 3 -20.22 3.61 -19.30
N TYR A 4 -19.78 4.82 -19.69
CA TYR A 4 -18.48 5.00 -20.34
C TYR A 4 -17.31 4.74 -19.38
N LEU A 5 -17.43 5.18 -18.12
CA LEU A 5 -16.42 4.91 -17.10
C LEU A 5 -16.26 3.40 -16.85
N GLU A 6 -17.36 2.65 -16.79
CA GLU A 6 -17.33 1.20 -16.64
C GLU A 6 -16.71 0.50 -17.85
N SER A 7 -17.05 0.94 -19.07
CA SER A 7 -16.44 0.41 -20.30
C SER A 7 -14.92 0.62 -20.32
N LEU A 8 -14.46 1.84 -19.98
CA LEU A 8 -13.03 2.17 -19.87
C LEU A 8 -12.34 1.35 -18.77
N ARG A 9 -12.97 1.17 -17.60
CA ARG A 9 -12.44 0.32 -16.52
C ARG A 9 -12.23 -1.12 -16.98
N LEU A 10 -13.20 -1.71 -17.67
CA LEU A 10 -13.10 -3.08 -18.18
C LEU A 10 -11.97 -3.23 -19.21
N LYS A 11 -11.80 -2.24 -20.09
CA LYS A 11 -10.67 -2.20 -21.04
C LYS A 11 -9.32 -2.11 -20.32
N GLN A 12 -9.18 -1.20 -19.35
CA GLN A 12 -7.96 -1.07 -18.57
C GLN A 12 -7.64 -2.34 -17.78
N LYS A 13 -8.65 -2.98 -17.20
CA LYS A 13 -8.48 -4.26 -16.50
C LYS A 13 -8.00 -5.35 -17.46
N SER A 14 -8.57 -5.44 -18.66
CA SER A 14 -8.13 -6.41 -19.68
C SER A 14 -6.66 -6.24 -20.09
N LEU A 15 -6.14 -5.01 -20.09
CA LEU A 15 -4.73 -4.72 -20.33
C LEU A 15 -3.85 -5.16 -19.15
N ILE A 16 -4.27 -4.86 -17.92
CA ILE A 16 -3.55 -5.24 -16.68
C ILE A 16 -3.48 -6.76 -16.53
N ASP A 17 -4.57 -7.47 -16.84
CA ASP A 17 -4.68 -8.93 -16.76
C ASP A 17 -3.94 -9.63 -17.92
N GLY A 18 -3.33 -8.88 -18.84
CA GLY A 18 -2.58 -9.43 -19.98
C GLY A 18 -3.45 -10.10 -21.04
N LEU A 19 -4.78 -9.90 -20.98
CA LEU A 19 -5.73 -10.39 -21.98
C LEU A 19 -5.67 -9.54 -23.27
N GLN A 20 -5.16 -8.32 -23.16
CA GLN A 20 -4.81 -7.44 -24.28
C GLN A 20 -3.38 -6.92 -24.09
N ALA A 21 -2.63 -6.83 -25.19
CA ALA A 21 -1.32 -6.21 -25.17
C ALA A 21 -1.49 -4.68 -25.31
N SER A 22 -0.75 -3.92 -24.50
CA SER A 22 -0.57 -2.50 -24.76
C SER A 22 0.05 -2.32 -26.15
N VAL A 23 -0.54 -1.45 -26.97
CA VAL A 23 -0.03 -1.13 -28.31
C VAL A 23 1.06 -0.05 -28.20
N THR A 24 1.15 0.64 -27.05
CA THR A 24 2.09 1.74 -26.80
C THR A 24 2.78 1.63 -25.44
N ASP A 25 3.89 2.35 -25.22
CA ASP A 25 4.51 2.47 -23.88
C ASP A 25 3.87 3.60 -23.03
N PHE A 26 2.70 4.11 -23.42
CA PHE A 26 1.99 5.20 -22.72
C PHE A 26 1.01 4.66 -21.66
N ASP A 27 0.56 5.55 -20.75
CA ASP A 27 -0.51 5.19 -19.82
C ASP A 27 -1.86 4.99 -20.54
N PHE A 28 -2.74 4.17 -19.95
CA PHE A 28 -4.01 3.75 -20.56
C PHE A 28 -4.83 4.90 -21.18
N CYS A 29 -5.02 6.00 -20.45
CA CYS A 29 -5.78 7.14 -20.97
C CYS A 29 -5.11 7.77 -22.20
N SER A 30 -3.78 7.90 -22.18
CA SER A 30 -3.00 8.42 -23.31
C SER A 30 -3.09 7.48 -24.53
N GLU A 31 -3.09 6.17 -24.30
CA GLU A 31 -3.30 5.19 -25.36
C GLU A 31 -4.71 5.30 -25.96
N CYS A 32 -5.75 5.41 -25.13
CA CYS A 32 -7.12 5.65 -25.63
C CYS A 32 -7.24 6.92 -26.48
N VAL A 33 -6.52 7.99 -26.11
CA VAL A 33 -6.46 9.22 -26.91
C VAL A 33 -5.79 8.97 -28.27
N LEU A 34 -4.65 8.28 -28.27
CA LEU A 34 -3.90 7.99 -29.50
C LEU A 34 -4.67 7.06 -30.45
N LEU A 35 -5.38 6.09 -29.89
CA LEU A 35 -6.19 5.12 -30.64
C LEU A 35 -7.60 5.62 -30.97
N GLN A 36 -7.95 6.85 -30.57
CA GLN A 36 -9.27 7.43 -30.80
C GLN A 36 -10.40 6.51 -30.27
N ASP A 37 -10.24 6.03 -29.04
CA ASP A 37 -11.20 5.11 -28.42
C ASP A 37 -12.61 5.72 -28.38
N ASN A 38 -13.60 4.98 -28.88
CA ASN A 38 -14.96 5.47 -29.01
C ASN A 38 -15.60 5.84 -27.65
N ASP A 39 -15.35 5.07 -26.59
CA ASP A 39 -15.94 5.37 -25.28
C ASP A 39 -15.30 6.61 -24.66
N LEU A 40 -13.99 6.79 -24.86
CA LEU A 40 -13.27 8.00 -24.45
C LEU A 40 -13.82 9.25 -25.19
N LEU A 41 -14.02 9.15 -26.51
CA LEU A 41 -14.54 10.26 -27.32
C LEU A 41 -15.97 10.62 -26.90
N GLN A 42 -16.85 9.63 -26.71
CA GLN A 42 -18.22 9.86 -26.25
C GLN A 42 -18.26 10.45 -24.84
N LEU A 43 -17.38 10.01 -23.95
CA LEU A 43 -17.25 10.57 -22.61
C LEU A 43 -16.74 12.02 -22.64
N THR A 44 -15.83 12.33 -23.56
CA THR A 44 -15.32 13.69 -23.77
C THR A 44 -16.44 14.64 -24.15
N GLU A 45 -17.27 14.27 -25.13
CA GLU A 45 -18.42 15.08 -25.55
C GLU A 45 -19.49 15.19 -24.46
N TYR A 46 -19.72 14.11 -23.70
CA TYR A 46 -20.61 14.15 -22.55
C TYR A 46 -20.16 15.17 -21.50
N ILE A 47 -18.86 15.16 -21.14
CA ILE A 47 -18.30 16.08 -20.13
C ILE A 47 -18.41 17.54 -20.59
N LYS A 48 -18.10 17.82 -21.86
CA LYS A 48 -18.23 19.17 -22.43
C LYS A 48 -19.64 19.72 -22.33
N THR A 49 -20.63 18.86 -22.54
CA THR A 49 -22.05 19.26 -22.59
C THR A 49 -22.73 19.26 -21.22
N ASN A 50 -22.16 18.55 -20.23
CA ASN A 50 -22.77 18.39 -18.90
C ASN A 50 -21.77 18.67 -17.74
N PRO A 51 -21.10 19.83 -17.69
CA PRO A 51 -20.09 20.12 -16.67
C PRO A 51 -20.64 20.08 -15.24
N SER A 52 -21.88 20.54 -15.03
CA SER A 52 -22.53 20.53 -13.71
C SER A 52 -22.77 19.13 -13.15
N GLU A 53 -22.88 18.10 -14.01
CA GLU A 53 -23.09 16.72 -13.56
C GLU A 53 -21.81 16.06 -13.04
N ILE A 54 -20.64 16.58 -13.41
CA ILE A 54 -19.34 16.02 -13.04
C ILE A 54 -18.59 16.83 -12.00
N GLU A 55 -19.05 18.05 -11.72
CA GLU A 55 -18.33 19.03 -10.92
C GLU A 55 -17.98 18.52 -9.53
N GLY A 56 -18.95 17.94 -8.82
CA GLY A 56 -18.72 17.36 -7.49
C GLY A 56 -17.65 16.26 -7.52
N ASP A 57 -17.81 15.28 -8.42
CA ASP A 57 -16.86 14.16 -8.55
C ASP A 57 -15.46 14.63 -8.93
N LEU A 58 -15.34 15.62 -9.82
CA LEU A 58 -14.07 16.21 -10.22
C LEU A 58 -13.39 16.94 -9.05
N ILE A 59 -14.12 17.83 -8.36
CA ILE A 59 -13.56 18.62 -7.25
C ILE A 59 -13.10 17.71 -6.13
N ASP A 60 -13.91 16.70 -5.77
CA ASP A 60 -13.55 15.72 -4.74
C ASP A 60 -12.28 14.97 -5.12
N GLN A 61 -12.16 14.54 -6.38
CA GLN A 61 -10.97 13.87 -6.88
C GLN A 61 -9.73 14.76 -6.87
N VAL A 62 -9.85 16.02 -7.32
CA VAL A 62 -8.76 16.98 -7.33
C VAL A 62 -8.24 17.22 -5.91
N LYS A 63 -9.15 17.43 -4.96
CA LYS A 63 -8.80 17.62 -3.54
C LYS A 63 -8.14 16.38 -2.95
N PHE A 64 -8.63 15.20 -3.28
CA PHE A 64 -8.03 13.92 -2.87
C PHE A 64 -6.60 13.78 -3.39
N GLU A 65 -6.34 13.98 -4.68
CA GLU A 65 -4.98 13.90 -5.25
C GLU A 65 -4.03 14.92 -4.65
N CYS A 66 -4.46 16.17 -4.49
CA CYS A 66 -3.63 17.24 -3.94
C CYS A 66 -3.25 16.96 -2.48
N THR A 67 -4.22 16.54 -1.67
CA THR A 67 -3.99 16.19 -0.26
C THR A 67 -3.00 15.04 -0.13
N ASN A 68 -3.21 13.95 -0.88
CA ASN A 68 -2.32 12.79 -0.87
C ASN A 68 -0.92 13.14 -1.37
N LYS A 69 -0.81 14.00 -2.39
CA LYS A 69 0.47 14.44 -2.93
C LYS A 69 1.26 15.25 -1.91
N ILE A 70 0.62 16.21 -1.25
CA ILE A 70 1.25 17.02 -0.18
C ILE A 70 1.70 16.11 0.95
N GLN A 71 0.85 15.19 1.40
CA GLN A 71 1.18 14.27 2.48
C GLN A 71 2.33 13.33 2.09
N SER A 72 2.34 12.80 0.86
CA SER A 72 3.42 11.97 0.35
C SER A 72 4.77 12.71 0.36
N ILE A 73 4.80 13.97 -0.07
CA ILE A 73 6.01 14.80 -0.05
C ILE A 73 6.46 15.06 1.40
N ARG A 74 5.53 15.41 2.30
CA ARG A 74 5.83 15.60 3.73
C ARG A 74 6.43 14.35 4.35
N ASN A 75 5.79 13.20 4.14
CA ASN A 75 6.29 11.91 4.60
C ASN A 75 7.68 11.62 4.04
N LYS A 76 7.95 11.94 2.76
CA LYS A 76 9.29 11.80 2.17
C LYS A 76 10.30 12.70 2.88
N LEU A 77 9.97 13.95 3.19
CA LEU A 77 10.90 14.88 3.84
C LEU A 77 11.12 14.55 5.32
N GLU A 78 10.05 14.24 6.07
CA GLU A 78 10.07 14.01 7.51
C GLU A 78 10.67 12.66 7.89
N ASN A 79 10.44 11.63 7.07
CA ASN A 79 11.00 10.29 7.32
C ASN A 79 12.40 10.11 6.72
N SER A 80 12.94 11.11 6.03
CA SER A 80 14.30 11.03 5.48
C SER A 80 15.36 11.40 6.51
N ALA A 81 16.42 10.61 6.60
CA ALA A 81 17.59 10.91 7.42
C ALA A 81 18.50 11.95 6.72
N LEU A 82 17.95 13.13 6.44
CA LEU A 82 18.66 14.23 5.78
C LEU A 82 19.41 15.07 6.81
N THR A 83 20.61 15.50 6.48
CA THR A 83 21.22 16.64 7.15
C THR A 83 20.37 17.90 6.92
N ASN A 84 20.53 18.93 7.76
CA ASN A 84 19.79 20.19 7.59
C ASN A 84 19.95 20.80 6.19
N GLU A 85 21.14 20.72 5.60
CA GLU A 85 21.39 21.23 4.24
C GLU A 85 20.68 20.41 3.16
N GLU A 86 20.69 19.08 3.28
CA GLU A 86 19.98 18.19 2.35
C GLU A 86 18.47 18.35 2.46
N TYR A 87 17.95 18.55 3.67
CA TYR A 87 16.55 18.83 3.91
C TYR A 87 16.13 20.12 3.20
N VAL A 88 16.89 21.21 3.37
CA VAL A 88 16.58 22.50 2.71
C VAL A 88 16.58 22.35 1.18
N ARG A 89 17.55 21.62 0.61
CA ARG A 89 17.58 21.37 -0.84
C ARG A 89 16.39 20.53 -1.31
N ALA A 90 16.07 19.45 -0.61
CA ALA A 90 14.92 18.61 -0.92
C ALA A 90 13.60 19.39 -0.80
N TYR A 91 13.44 20.18 0.25
CA TYR A 91 12.28 21.04 0.42
C TYR A 91 12.15 22.06 -0.72
N LEU A 92 13.22 22.75 -1.09
CA LEU A 92 13.21 23.71 -2.21
C LEU A 92 12.90 23.03 -3.55
N PHE A 93 13.35 21.78 -3.74
CA PHE A 93 13.01 20.98 -4.92
C PHE A 93 11.51 20.67 -4.99
N TYR A 94 10.88 20.26 -3.88
CA TYR A 94 9.45 19.93 -3.85
C TYR A 94 8.52 21.14 -3.69
N LYS A 95 9.04 22.29 -3.25
CA LYS A 95 8.26 23.50 -2.96
C LYS A 95 7.31 23.91 -4.10
N PRO A 96 7.73 23.96 -5.38
CA PRO A 96 6.82 24.34 -6.47
C PRO A 96 5.65 23.36 -6.63
N GLU A 97 5.88 22.07 -6.35
CA GLU A 97 4.84 21.04 -6.44
C GLU A 97 3.84 21.14 -5.29
N ILE A 98 4.31 21.41 -4.07
CA ILE A 98 3.47 21.69 -2.90
C ILE A 98 2.62 22.94 -3.14
N GLU A 99 3.22 24.01 -3.66
CA GLU A 99 2.51 25.27 -3.95
C GLU A 99 1.41 25.07 -5.00
N ARG A 100 1.69 24.32 -6.08
CA ARG A 100 0.66 23.96 -7.08
C ARG A 100 -0.47 23.14 -6.47
N ALA A 101 -0.14 22.10 -5.70
CA ALA A 101 -1.15 21.27 -5.04
C ALA A 101 -2.03 22.08 -4.08
N ASN A 102 -1.44 22.99 -3.29
CA ASN A 102 -2.19 23.88 -2.41
C ASN A 102 -3.09 24.85 -3.20
N ALA A 103 -2.61 25.39 -4.32
CA ALA A 103 -3.45 26.23 -5.17
C ALA A 103 -4.64 25.46 -5.75
N ALA A 104 -4.42 24.20 -6.16
CA ALA A 104 -5.47 23.33 -6.69
C ALA A 104 -6.52 22.90 -5.65
N LEU A 105 -6.20 22.92 -4.34
CA LEU A 105 -7.20 22.72 -3.28
C LEU A 105 -8.30 23.79 -3.26
N HIS A 106 -8.05 24.96 -3.86
CA HIS A 106 -9.00 26.06 -3.96
C HIS A 106 -9.84 26.04 -5.23
N ILE A 107 -9.71 25.03 -6.09
CA ILE A 107 -10.57 24.82 -7.26
C ILE A 107 -11.96 24.42 -6.77
N ASN A 108 -12.99 25.17 -7.18
CA ASN A 108 -14.38 24.95 -6.76
C ASN A 108 -15.35 24.76 -7.93
N SER A 109 -14.87 24.75 -9.17
CA SER A 109 -15.70 24.49 -10.35
C SER A 109 -14.91 23.82 -11.47
N VAL A 110 -15.64 23.30 -12.45
CA VAL A 110 -15.04 22.78 -13.69
C VAL A 110 -14.33 23.91 -14.45
N GLU A 111 -14.91 25.11 -14.49
CA GLU A 111 -14.31 26.28 -15.14
C GLU A 111 -12.98 26.69 -14.50
N ASP A 112 -12.92 26.71 -13.16
CA ASP A 112 -11.71 27.01 -12.41
C ASP A 112 -10.61 25.98 -12.72
N PHE A 113 -10.98 24.70 -12.77
CA PHE A 113 -10.07 23.62 -13.12
C PHE A 113 -9.52 23.82 -14.54
N ILE A 114 -10.38 24.10 -15.51
CA ILE A 114 -9.98 24.32 -16.91
C ILE A 114 -9.06 25.54 -17.02
N GLY A 115 -9.40 26.63 -16.34
CA GLY A 115 -8.60 27.85 -16.31
C GLY A 115 -7.20 27.60 -15.75
N ASN A 116 -7.11 26.88 -14.63
CA ASN A 116 -5.83 26.53 -14.02
C ASN A 116 -5.01 25.59 -14.92
N TYR A 117 -5.62 24.54 -15.45
CA TYR A 117 -4.93 23.58 -16.33
C TYR A 117 -4.33 24.27 -17.56
N LYS A 118 -5.07 25.20 -18.19
CA LYS A 118 -4.55 25.97 -19.34
C LYS A 118 -3.34 26.82 -18.97
N LYS A 119 -3.37 27.45 -17.79
CA LYS A 119 -2.25 28.24 -17.28
C LYS A 119 -1.02 27.35 -17.03
N GLU A 120 -1.21 26.22 -16.35
CA GLU A 120 -0.12 25.27 -16.07
C GLU A 120 0.48 24.65 -17.33
N ALA A 121 -0.35 24.28 -18.31
CA ALA A 121 0.11 23.73 -19.59
C ALA A 121 0.95 24.75 -20.37
N PHE A 122 0.55 26.03 -20.32
CA PHE A 122 1.28 27.13 -20.94
C PHE A 122 2.63 27.40 -20.24
N ASP A 123 2.63 27.45 -18.91
CA ASP A 123 3.84 27.63 -18.11
C ASP A 123 4.82 26.46 -18.33
N SER A 124 4.30 25.23 -18.39
CA SER A 124 5.10 24.02 -18.64
C SER A 124 5.77 24.03 -20.01
N PHE A 125 5.05 24.44 -21.06
CA PHE A 125 5.60 24.59 -22.42
C PHE A 125 6.75 25.60 -22.46
N ASN A 126 6.60 26.75 -21.79
CA ASN A 126 7.62 27.78 -21.73
C ASN A 126 8.85 27.38 -20.88
N CYS A 127 8.67 26.48 -19.92
CA CYS A 127 9.76 25.94 -19.11
C CYS A 127 10.57 24.84 -19.82
N ILE A 128 10.13 24.32 -20.97
CA ILE A 128 10.93 23.38 -21.76
C ILE A 128 12.18 24.14 -22.26
N GLY A 129 13.35 23.80 -21.73
CA GLY A 129 14.62 24.43 -22.09
C GLY A 129 14.94 24.34 -23.59
N GLU A 130 15.83 25.21 -24.07
CA GLU A 130 16.24 25.29 -25.48
C GLU A 130 16.83 23.98 -26.02
N THR A 131 17.44 23.17 -25.15
CA THR A 131 18.08 21.88 -25.50
C THR A 131 17.08 20.73 -25.71
N SER A 132 15.80 20.92 -25.40
CA SER A 132 14.75 19.88 -25.50
C SER A 132 13.89 20.06 -26.75
N ILE A 133 14.53 20.34 -27.89
CA ILE A 133 13.85 20.60 -29.17
C ILE A 133 12.94 19.44 -29.60
N PHE A 134 13.31 18.21 -29.26
CA PHE A 134 12.51 17.01 -29.49
C PHE A 134 11.17 17.06 -28.73
N TYR A 135 11.19 17.42 -27.44
CA TYR A 135 9.98 17.59 -26.66
C TYR A 135 9.15 18.78 -27.15
N LYS A 136 9.78 19.88 -27.55
CA LYS A 136 9.07 21.02 -28.17
C LYS A 136 8.40 20.62 -29.49
N LEU A 137 9.03 19.77 -30.30
CA LEU A 137 8.47 19.26 -31.54
C LEU A 137 7.31 18.29 -31.30
N ILE A 138 7.41 17.39 -30.32
CA ILE A 138 6.30 16.51 -29.92
C ILE A 138 5.14 17.36 -29.43
N TYR A 139 5.40 18.32 -28.54
CA TYR A 139 4.37 19.20 -27.99
C TYR A 139 3.73 20.07 -29.07
N ALA A 140 4.52 20.69 -29.95
CA ALA A 140 4.03 21.46 -31.08
C ALA A 140 3.22 20.60 -32.07
N LYS A 141 3.64 19.34 -32.30
CA LYS A 141 2.89 18.40 -33.13
C LYS A 141 1.58 17.98 -32.46
N ALA A 142 1.58 17.69 -31.16
CA ALA A 142 0.37 17.41 -30.39
C ALA A 142 -0.61 18.60 -30.41
N LEU A 143 -0.08 19.82 -30.24
CA LEU A 143 -0.85 21.07 -30.34
C LEU A 143 -1.34 21.36 -31.77
N SER A 144 -0.66 20.87 -32.80
CA SER A 144 -1.10 21.04 -34.20
C SER A 144 -2.32 20.20 -34.57
N TYR A 145 -2.68 19.22 -33.73
CA TYR A 145 -3.97 18.54 -33.83
C TYR A 145 -5.00 19.36 -33.04
N GLU A 146 -5.81 20.14 -33.75
CA GLU A 146 -6.82 21.06 -33.21
C GLU A 146 -7.71 20.39 -32.13
N SER A 147 -8.10 19.13 -32.34
CA SER A 147 -8.88 18.34 -31.39
C SER A 147 -8.11 17.94 -30.12
N LEU A 148 -6.79 17.71 -30.17
CA LEU A 148 -5.99 17.31 -29.01
C LEU A 148 -5.73 18.50 -28.08
N GLN A 149 -5.45 19.69 -28.62
CA GLN A 149 -5.26 20.89 -27.82
C GLN A 149 -6.56 21.32 -27.12
N GLU A 150 -7.67 21.28 -27.83
CA GLU A 150 -8.99 21.61 -27.26
C GLU A 150 -9.46 20.56 -26.24
N ASN A 151 -9.13 19.28 -26.46
CA ASN A 151 -9.61 18.20 -25.62
C ASN A 151 -8.65 17.77 -24.50
N ALA A 152 -7.40 18.24 -24.48
CA ALA A 152 -6.40 17.84 -23.48
C ALA A 152 -6.90 17.98 -22.03
N VAL A 153 -7.57 19.10 -21.74
CA VAL A 153 -8.14 19.34 -20.41
C VAL A 153 -9.24 18.33 -20.06
N TYR A 154 -10.07 17.96 -21.04
CA TYR A 154 -11.14 16.99 -20.85
C TYR A 154 -10.59 15.57 -20.71
N TYR A 155 -9.49 15.22 -21.40
CA TYR A 155 -8.80 13.96 -21.16
C TYR A 155 -8.21 13.88 -19.75
N ARG A 156 -7.67 14.99 -19.22
CA ARG A 156 -7.24 15.07 -17.82
C ARG A 156 -8.43 14.88 -16.86
N ILE A 157 -9.57 15.54 -17.12
CA ILE A 157 -10.80 15.35 -16.33
C ILE A 157 -11.25 13.89 -16.37
N ILE A 158 -11.27 13.26 -17.54
CA ILE A 158 -11.65 11.84 -17.68
C ILE A 158 -10.73 10.95 -16.86
N LYS A 159 -9.42 11.16 -16.91
CA LYS A 159 -8.45 10.40 -16.11
C LYS A 159 -8.77 10.51 -14.61
N LEU A 160 -9.00 11.72 -14.12
CA LEU A 160 -9.40 11.96 -12.73
C LEU A 160 -10.70 11.22 -12.37
N LEU A 161 -11.74 11.33 -13.21
CA LEU A 161 -13.02 10.67 -12.98
C LEU A 161 -12.91 9.14 -13.05
N LEU A 162 -12.10 8.60 -13.96
CA LEU A 162 -11.83 7.17 -14.07
C LEU A 162 -11.06 6.66 -12.84
N ASP A 163 -10.02 7.38 -12.40
CA ASP A 163 -9.28 7.04 -11.20
C ASP A 163 -10.18 7.04 -9.96
N LYS A 164 -11.10 8.02 -9.83
CA LYS A 164 -12.12 8.04 -8.77
C LYS A 164 -13.05 6.82 -8.87
N TYR A 165 -13.60 6.58 -10.06
CA TYR A 165 -14.54 5.49 -10.33
C TYR A 165 -13.93 4.13 -10.01
N MET A 166 -12.68 3.90 -10.40
CA MET A 166 -11.95 2.67 -10.10
C MET A 166 -11.78 2.47 -8.60
N ARG A 167 -11.36 3.50 -7.85
CA ARG A 167 -11.21 3.39 -6.40
C ARG A 167 -12.54 3.13 -5.69
N GLU A 168 -13.61 3.78 -6.11
CA GLU A 168 -14.95 3.53 -5.57
C GLU A 168 -15.44 2.12 -5.93
N TYR A 169 -15.20 1.67 -7.16
CA TYR A 169 -15.53 0.32 -7.60
C TYR A 169 -14.79 -0.73 -6.78
N GLU A 170 -13.46 -0.58 -6.62
CA GLU A 170 -12.63 -1.47 -5.81
C GLU A 170 -13.09 -1.51 -4.37
N LYS A 171 -13.39 -0.35 -3.77
CA LYS A 171 -13.92 -0.27 -2.40
C LYS A 171 -15.27 -1.00 -2.28
N ASN A 172 -16.19 -0.77 -3.22
CA ASN A 172 -17.54 -1.33 -3.16
C ASN A 172 -17.60 -2.82 -3.54
N ASN A 173 -16.63 -3.32 -4.28
CA ASN A 173 -16.54 -4.72 -4.72
C ASN A 173 -15.40 -5.47 -4.04
N PHE A 174 -14.81 -4.89 -3.00
CA PHE A 174 -13.76 -5.53 -2.23
C PHE A 174 -14.30 -6.86 -1.69
N ASP A 175 -13.58 -7.95 -1.94
CA ASP A 175 -13.90 -9.28 -1.44
C ASP A 175 -12.69 -9.72 -0.63
N TYR A 176 -12.87 -10.12 0.63
CA TYR A 176 -11.73 -10.52 1.47
C TYR A 176 -10.96 -11.70 0.86
N LYS A 177 -11.59 -12.51 0.00
CA LYS A 177 -10.92 -13.60 -0.72
C LYS A 177 -9.81 -13.09 -1.64
N SER A 178 -9.84 -11.83 -2.06
CA SER A 178 -8.73 -11.18 -2.78
C SER A 178 -7.46 -11.06 -1.92
N LEU A 179 -7.57 -11.14 -0.58
CA LEU A 179 -6.43 -11.18 0.32
C LEU A 179 -5.81 -12.58 0.42
N MET A 180 -6.52 -13.64 -0.01
CA MET A 180 -6.02 -15.02 -0.04
C MET A 180 -5.14 -15.24 -1.27
N VAL A 181 -4.36 -16.33 -1.28
CA VAL A 181 -3.60 -16.72 -2.46
C VAL A 181 -4.60 -17.15 -3.55
N SER A 182 -4.48 -16.59 -4.75
CA SER A 182 -5.36 -16.96 -5.86
C SER A 182 -5.03 -18.35 -6.39
N ASP A 183 -6.01 -19.05 -6.94
CA ASP A 183 -5.79 -20.39 -7.52
C ASP A 183 -4.79 -20.35 -8.69
N GLU A 184 -4.75 -19.24 -9.45
CA GLU A 184 -3.74 -19.01 -10.49
C GLU A 184 -2.32 -18.99 -9.90
N VAL A 185 -2.12 -18.28 -8.79
CA VAL A 185 -0.82 -18.23 -8.11
C VAL A 185 -0.45 -19.59 -7.53
N LYS A 186 -1.42 -20.33 -6.96
CA LYS A 186 -1.20 -21.69 -6.46
C LYS A 186 -0.73 -22.63 -7.55
N GLU A 187 -1.38 -22.62 -8.72
CA GLU A 187 -0.97 -23.46 -9.84
C GLU A 187 0.40 -23.03 -10.38
N LYS A 188 0.69 -21.73 -10.51
CA LYS A 188 2.05 -21.27 -10.90
C LYS A 188 3.14 -21.70 -9.92
N ILE A 189 2.90 -21.60 -8.61
CA ILE A 189 3.85 -22.05 -7.59
C ILE A 189 4.03 -23.58 -7.67
N LYS A 190 2.94 -24.32 -7.86
CA LYS A 190 2.99 -25.78 -8.03
C LYS A 190 3.75 -26.20 -9.29
N ASP A 191 3.63 -25.45 -10.38
CA ASP A 191 4.40 -25.70 -11.61
C ASP A 191 5.91 -25.47 -11.40
N LEU A 192 6.27 -24.43 -10.62
CA LEU A 192 7.67 -24.07 -10.36
C LEU A 192 8.34 -24.98 -9.31
N TYR A 193 7.60 -25.35 -8.27
CA TYR A 193 8.16 -25.95 -7.06
C TYR A 193 7.58 -27.33 -6.70
N GLY A 194 6.61 -27.82 -7.48
CA GLY A 194 5.95 -29.10 -7.26
C GLY A 194 4.90 -29.10 -6.15
N HIS A 195 4.54 -30.30 -5.70
CA HIS A 195 3.54 -30.50 -4.65
C HIS A 195 4.15 -30.31 -3.25
N ASN A 196 3.38 -29.68 -2.35
CA ASN A 196 3.71 -29.42 -0.92
C ASN A 196 4.64 -28.23 -0.63
N TYR A 197 4.87 -27.32 -1.59
CA TYR A 197 5.69 -26.14 -1.33
C TYR A 197 4.98 -25.06 -0.50
N LEU A 198 3.64 -25.04 -0.55
CA LEU A 198 2.82 -24.21 0.32
C LEU A 198 2.59 -24.94 1.65
N CYS A 199 2.87 -24.26 2.76
CA CYS A 199 2.56 -24.75 4.09
C CYS A 199 1.12 -24.37 4.49
N ARG A 200 0.77 -24.61 5.76
CA ARG A 200 -0.53 -24.20 6.33
C ARG A 200 -0.77 -22.71 6.03
N TYR A 201 -2.03 -22.36 5.76
CA TYR A 201 -2.47 -21.02 5.34
C TYR A 201 -1.99 -20.61 3.94
N GLU A 202 -1.60 -21.58 3.10
CA GLU A 202 -1.17 -21.33 1.72
C GLU A 202 0.06 -20.41 1.63
N LEU A 203 0.88 -20.38 2.68
CA LEU A 203 2.10 -19.58 2.70
C LEU A 203 3.25 -20.35 2.05
N PHE A 204 4.09 -19.61 1.33
CA PHE A 204 5.32 -20.09 0.74
C PHE A 204 6.45 -20.03 1.77
N LYS A 205 6.99 -21.18 2.16
CA LYS A 205 8.10 -21.27 3.11
C LYS A 205 9.41 -20.97 2.39
N ILE A 206 10.22 -20.06 2.97
CA ILE A 206 11.51 -19.70 2.41
C ILE A 206 12.53 -20.82 2.64
N ASP A 207 13.21 -21.19 1.55
CA ASP A 207 14.45 -21.96 1.57
C ASP A 207 15.66 -21.02 1.56
N HIS A 208 16.27 -20.80 2.72
CA HIS A 208 17.37 -19.85 2.87
C HIS A 208 18.64 -20.22 2.09
N ASP A 209 18.75 -21.45 1.59
CA ASP A 209 19.93 -21.89 0.83
C ASP A 209 19.86 -21.43 -0.64
N ASN A 210 18.67 -21.25 -1.19
CA ASN A 210 18.47 -20.96 -2.63
C ASN A 210 17.62 -19.72 -2.91
N GLN A 211 16.89 -19.23 -1.90
CA GLN A 211 15.91 -18.16 -2.06
C GLN A 211 16.28 -16.92 -1.27
N TYR A 212 16.10 -15.78 -1.94
CA TYR A 212 16.48 -14.48 -1.42
C TYR A 212 15.27 -13.56 -1.39
N ILE A 213 14.96 -13.07 -0.20
CA ILE A 213 13.96 -12.03 -0.01
C ILE A 213 14.62 -10.70 -0.42
N THR A 214 13.96 -9.89 -1.25
CA THR A 214 14.50 -8.61 -1.71
C THR A 214 13.51 -7.49 -1.51
N LYS A 215 14.05 -6.31 -1.20
CA LYS A 215 13.34 -5.06 -0.98
C LYS A 215 13.63 -4.15 -2.18
N ASP A 216 12.65 -4.02 -3.06
CA ASP A 216 12.67 -3.09 -4.19
C ASP A 216 11.37 -2.26 -4.17
N VAL A 217 10.89 -1.75 -5.31
CA VAL A 217 9.57 -1.10 -5.44
C VAL A 217 8.50 -1.92 -4.73
N PHE A 218 8.47 -3.21 -5.01
CA PHE A 218 7.69 -4.23 -4.30
C PHE A 218 8.65 -5.25 -3.69
N PRO A 219 8.36 -5.76 -2.48
CA PRO A 219 9.13 -6.86 -1.93
C PRO A 219 8.85 -8.14 -2.71
N TYR A 220 9.88 -8.93 -2.96
CA TYR A 220 9.76 -10.19 -3.69
C TYR A 220 10.76 -11.24 -3.20
N ILE A 221 10.54 -12.49 -3.60
CA ILE A 221 11.45 -13.61 -3.41
C ILE A 221 11.97 -14.02 -4.78
N SER A 222 13.29 -14.09 -4.92
CA SER A 222 13.97 -14.67 -6.08
C SER A 222 14.58 -16.01 -5.70
N ASP A 223 14.59 -16.96 -6.62
CA ASP A 223 15.18 -18.30 -6.45
C ASP A 223 16.28 -18.49 -7.50
N GLU A 224 17.48 -18.89 -7.05
CA GLU A 224 18.61 -19.21 -7.93
C GLU A 224 18.28 -20.32 -8.93
N ASN A 225 17.41 -21.27 -8.55
CA ASN A 225 17.02 -22.38 -9.41
C ASN A 225 15.97 -21.98 -10.46
N ASN A 226 15.26 -20.87 -10.25
CA ASN A 226 14.19 -20.37 -11.11
C ASN A 226 14.48 -18.93 -11.57
N ASN A 227 15.66 -18.75 -12.19
CA ASN A 227 16.12 -17.44 -12.66
C ASN A 227 15.12 -16.76 -13.60
N GLY A 228 14.84 -15.49 -13.33
CA GLY A 228 13.88 -14.69 -14.09
C GLY A 228 12.43 -14.82 -13.61
N THR A 229 12.17 -15.59 -12.55
CA THR A 229 10.87 -15.65 -11.88
C THR A 229 10.95 -15.01 -10.49
N TYR A 230 9.96 -14.18 -10.19
CA TYR A 230 9.88 -13.40 -8.96
C TYR A 230 8.54 -13.65 -8.29
N LEU A 231 8.57 -14.08 -7.03
CA LEU A 231 7.38 -14.24 -6.20
C LEU A 231 7.13 -12.95 -5.44
N ILE A 232 6.12 -12.19 -5.84
CA ILE A 232 5.78 -10.92 -5.20
C ILE A 232 5.07 -11.21 -3.87
N ILE A 233 5.51 -10.55 -2.81
CA ILE A 233 4.91 -10.65 -1.48
C ILE A 233 4.27 -9.31 -1.09
N ASP A 234 3.46 -9.32 -0.02
CA ASP A 234 2.70 -8.15 0.41
C ASP A 234 3.61 -6.93 0.63
N SER A 235 3.28 -5.83 -0.06
CA SER A 235 3.97 -4.55 0.02
C SER A 235 4.08 -3.98 1.45
N LYS A 236 3.17 -4.33 2.36
CA LYS A 236 3.25 -3.96 3.78
C LYS A 236 4.52 -4.50 4.45
N ASN A 237 5.05 -5.62 3.96
CA ASN A 237 6.27 -6.22 4.49
C ASN A 237 7.55 -5.52 4.01
N LYS A 238 7.46 -4.56 3.07
CA LYS A 238 8.61 -3.89 2.45
C LYS A 238 9.60 -3.31 3.48
N ASN A 239 9.09 -2.69 4.53
CA ASN A 239 9.94 -2.08 5.56
C ASN A 239 10.53 -3.11 6.53
N LEU A 240 9.94 -4.30 6.62
CA LEU A 240 10.42 -5.40 7.47
C LEU A 240 11.48 -6.28 6.81
N ILE A 241 11.64 -6.22 5.48
CA ILE A 241 12.56 -7.10 4.76
C ILE A 241 14.00 -7.00 5.28
N ASP A 242 14.51 -5.79 5.51
CA ASP A 242 15.88 -5.59 5.99
C ASP A 242 16.07 -6.12 7.41
N LEU A 243 15.04 -6.00 8.25
CA LEU A 243 15.01 -6.58 9.58
C LEU A 243 15.00 -8.12 9.49
N PHE A 244 14.17 -8.71 8.63
CA PHE A 244 14.13 -10.16 8.45
C PHE A 244 15.47 -10.70 7.98
N LYS A 245 16.12 -10.05 7.00
CA LYS A 245 17.47 -10.40 6.55
C LYS A 245 18.48 -10.40 7.69
N ASP A 246 18.46 -9.35 8.51
CA ASP A 246 19.36 -9.23 9.66
C ASP A 246 19.14 -10.33 10.70
N LEU A 247 17.87 -10.67 11.00
CA LEU A 247 17.52 -11.73 11.93
C LEU A 247 17.85 -13.13 11.40
N ILE A 248 17.68 -13.37 10.09
CA ILE A 248 18.10 -14.62 9.42
C ILE A 248 19.62 -14.76 9.46
N ALA A 249 20.37 -13.70 9.09
CA ALA A 249 21.83 -13.70 9.10
C ALA A 249 22.42 -13.97 10.50
N LYS A 250 21.72 -13.53 11.55
CA LYS A 250 22.08 -13.79 12.96
C LYS A 250 21.59 -15.15 13.48
N GLY A 251 20.87 -15.92 12.68
CA GLY A 251 20.33 -17.23 13.05
C GLY A 251 19.17 -17.17 14.05
N TYR A 252 18.53 -16.01 14.21
CA TYR A 252 17.37 -15.84 15.07
C TYR A 252 16.06 -16.29 14.40
N ILE A 253 15.98 -16.20 13.07
CA ILE A 253 14.87 -16.71 12.28
C ILE A 253 15.39 -17.89 11.44
N GLN A 254 14.68 -19.01 11.53
CA GLN A 254 14.95 -20.21 10.73
C GLN A 254 13.76 -20.54 9.84
N ASP A 255 12.54 -20.39 10.35
CA ASP A 255 11.32 -20.65 9.59
C ASP A 255 10.58 -19.34 9.38
N ILE A 256 10.56 -18.88 8.12
CA ILE A 256 9.75 -17.74 7.68
C ILE A 256 8.99 -18.13 6.43
N SER A 257 7.71 -17.76 6.38
CA SER A 257 6.82 -18.03 5.26
C SER A 257 6.04 -16.77 4.89
N PHE A 258 5.76 -16.60 3.60
CA PHE A 258 5.02 -15.44 3.07
C PHE A 258 3.84 -15.86 2.22
N LYS A 259 2.79 -15.05 2.23
CA LYS A 259 1.75 -15.11 1.20
C LYS A 259 2.32 -14.54 -0.10
N ILE A 260 2.15 -15.27 -1.19
CA ILE A 260 2.54 -14.81 -2.52
C ILE A 260 1.33 -14.15 -3.16
N ASP A 261 1.46 -12.87 -3.50
CA ASP A 261 0.40 -12.09 -4.18
C ASP A 261 0.39 -12.35 -5.68
N SER A 262 1.56 -12.50 -6.29
CA SER A 262 1.66 -12.82 -7.72
C SER A 262 3.02 -13.42 -8.08
N VAL A 263 3.06 -14.10 -9.24
CA VAL A 263 4.28 -14.60 -9.86
C VAL A 263 4.55 -13.78 -11.12
N LYS A 264 5.73 -13.17 -11.21
CA LYS A 264 6.12 -12.27 -12.31
C LYS A 264 7.43 -12.74 -12.94
N ASN A 265 7.57 -12.49 -14.24
CA ASN A 265 8.80 -12.78 -14.99
C ASN A 265 9.65 -11.52 -15.28
N GLN A 266 9.16 -10.36 -14.84
CA GLN A 266 9.79 -9.06 -15.03
C GLN A 266 9.50 -8.21 -13.79
N LEU A 267 10.50 -7.44 -13.35
CA LEU A 267 10.36 -6.48 -12.27
C LEU A 267 10.30 -5.06 -12.84
N ILE A 268 9.39 -4.26 -12.30
CA ILE A 268 9.38 -2.82 -12.55
C ILE A 268 10.43 -2.21 -11.63
N SER A 269 11.47 -1.62 -12.20
CA SER A 269 12.49 -0.87 -11.46
C SER A 269 12.08 0.60 -11.39
N LEU A 270 11.83 1.10 -10.17
CA LEU A 270 11.70 2.52 -9.87
C LEU A 270 12.68 2.83 -8.75
N GLU A 271 13.65 3.70 -9.03
CA GLU A 271 14.64 4.11 -8.03
C GLU A 271 13.95 4.94 -6.93
N GLU A 272 13.62 4.33 -5.80
CA GLU A 272 13.25 5.07 -4.58
C GLU A 272 14.18 4.71 -3.42
N ARG A 273 14.84 5.74 -2.87
CA ARG A 273 15.66 5.65 -1.65
C ARG A 273 14.75 5.57 -0.42
N MET A 274 15.03 4.66 0.51
CA MET A 274 14.33 4.53 1.79
C MET A 274 15.22 4.97 2.97
N TYR A 275 14.61 5.55 3.99
CA TYR A 275 15.27 6.02 5.22
C TYR A 275 14.43 5.59 6.45
N GLY A 276 15.06 5.49 7.63
CA GLY A 276 14.44 5.02 8.87
C GLY A 276 14.48 6.04 10.02
N GLN A 277 13.60 5.85 11.01
CA GLN A 277 13.45 6.65 12.25
C GLN A 277 14.21 6.01 13.44
N LYS A 278 14.35 6.70 14.59
CA LYS A 278 14.97 6.16 15.83
C LYS A 278 14.02 6.26 17.01
N PHE A 279 13.86 5.18 17.78
CA PHE A 279 13.08 5.11 19.04
C PHE A 279 13.72 4.12 20.04
N SER A 280 13.38 4.24 21.34
CA SER A 280 13.87 3.35 22.42
C SER A 280 12.73 2.98 23.39
N PHE A 281 12.65 1.70 23.78
CA PHE A 281 11.59 1.14 24.64
C PHE A 281 12.13 0.16 25.70
N ASP A 282 11.39 -0.03 26.82
CA ASP A 282 11.66 -0.97 27.92
C ASP A 282 10.38 -1.76 28.31
N LEU A 283 10.51 -3.07 28.53
CA LEU A 283 9.43 -4.07 28.51
C LEU A 283 8.87 -4.46 29.87
N ASP A 284 9.50 -4.06 30.98
CA ASP A 284 9.20 -4.58 32.31
C ASP A 284 7.83 -4.16 32.91
N ARG A 285 6.95 -3.51 32.12
CA ARG A 285 5.70 -2.88 32.60
C ARG A 285 4.45 -3.09 31.73
N LEU A 286 4.35 -4.17 30.95
CA LEU A 286 3.14 -4.43 30.15
C LEU A 286 1.93 -4.90 31.01
N PRO A 287 0.80 -4.18 31.03
CA PRO A 287 -0.46 -4.64 31.65
C PRO A 287 -1.11 -5.81 30.85
N ASP A 288 -2.02 -6.55 31.49
CA ASP A 288 -2.61 -7.79 30.93
C ASP A 288 -3.64 -7.55 29.80
N LEU A 289 -4.36 -6.43 29.82
CA LEU A 289 -5.25 -5.98 28.76
C LEU A 289 -5.11 -4.48 28.61
N SER A 290 -4.97 -3.99 27.39
CA SER A 290 -4.99 -2.55 27.12
C SER A 290 -5.74 -2.26 25.84
N ARG A 291 -6.51 -1.18 25.89
CA ARG A 291 -7.27 -0.65 24.75
C ARG A 291 -6.89 0.82 24.61
N PHE A 292 -6.24 1.15 23.51
CA PHE A 292 -5.82 2.51 23.18
C PHE A 292 -6.84 3.10 22.22
N TYR A 293 -7.19 4.36 22.46
CA TYR A 293 -8.18 5.09 21.68
C TYR A 293 -7.45 6.23 20.95
N ASP A 294 -7.78 6.48 19.68
CA ASP A 294 -7.35 7.73 19.05
C ASP A 294 -8.11 8.90 19.69
N ILE A 295 -7.38 9.86 20.24
CA ILE A 295 -7.93 11.06 20.87
C ILE A 295 -8.75 11.88 19.86
N ASN A 296 -8.41 11.82 18.58
CA ASN A 296 -9.09 12.53 17.49
C ASN A 296 -10.20 11.70 16.82
N ALA A 297 -10.27 10.39 17.08
CA ALA A 297 -11.30 9.48 16.57
C ALA A 297 -11.72 8.50 17.70
N GLN A 298 -12.69 8.89 18.53
CA GLN A 298 -13.02 8.15 19.77
C GLN A 298 -13.49 6.70 19.57
N ASN A 299 -13.82 6.30 18.34
CA ASN A 299 -14.19 4.92 18.01
C ASN A 299 -12.97 4.06 17.60
N ASP A 300 -11.80 4.66 17.41
CA ASP A 300 -10.62 4.03 16.84
C ASP A 300 -9.76 3.35 17.88
N ASN A 301 -9.57 2.05 17.73
CA ASN A 301 -8.90 1.28 18.77
C ASN A 301 -7.85 0.29 18.25
N VAL A 302 -6.74 0.20 18.96
CA VAL A 302 -5.86 -0.98 18.98
C VAL A 302 -6.13 -1.75 20.27
N TRP A 303 -6.62 -2.97 20.13
CA TRP A 303 -6.73 -3.90 21.24
C TRP A 303 -5.41 -4.63 21.44
N VAL A 304 -4.87 -4.56 22.64
CA VAL A 304 -3.69 -5.32 23.05
C VAL A 304 -4.08 -6.33 24.11
N THR A 305 -4.05 -7.60 23.78
CA THR A 305 -4.34 -8.71 24.71
C THR A 305 -3.06 -9.44 25.05
N VAL A 306 -2.76 -9.56 26.35
CA VAL A 306 -1.60 -10.30 26.85
C VAL A 306 -2.08 -11.47 27.69
N VAL A 307 -1.84 -12.69 27.23
CA VAL A 307 -2.14 -13.92 27.96
C VAL A 307 -0.84 -14.50 28.51
N LYS A 308 -0.72 -14.58 29.83
CA LYS A 308 0.47 -15.10 30.53
C LYS A 308 0.23 -16.53 31.00
N GLU A 309 1.11 -17.43 30.59
CA GLU A 309 1.22 -18.82 31.06
C GLU A 309 2.60 -19.01 31.73
N GLU A 310 2.80 -20.12 32.46
CA GLU A 310 3.96 -20.33 33.36
C GLU A 310 5.34 -20.14 32.68
N ASN A 311 5.46 -20.39 31.36
CA ASN A 311 6.71 -20.26 30.60
C ASN A 311 6.54 -19.62 29.21
N LYS A 312 5.38 -19.04 28.96
CA LYS A 312 4.99 -18.48 27.66
C LYS A 312 4.05 -17.32 27.88
N PHE A 313 4.18 -16.25 27.11
CA PHE A 313 3.11 -15.27 27.01
C PHE A 313 2.80 -14.96 25.55
N SER A 314 1.52 -14.79 25.28
CA SER A 314 0.95 -14.50 23.98
C SER A 314 0.50 -13.05 23.98
N ILE A 315 0.96 -12.26 23.01
CA ILE A 315 0.52 -10.89 22.81
C ILE A 315 -0.19 -10.81 21.46
N THR A 316 -1.38 -10.22 21.46
CA THR A 316 -2.14 -9.95 20.25
C THR A 316 -2.43 -8.46 20.17
N PHE A 317 -2.11 -7.85 19.05
CA PHE A 317 -2.47 -6.49 18.68
C PHE A 317 -3.52 -6.58 17.56
N GLU A 318 -4.69 -5.97 17.71
CA GLU A 318 -5.76 -5.99 16.70
C GLU A 318 -6.37 -4.60 16.49
N GLU A 319 -6.45 -4.15 15.24
CA GLU A 319 -7.05 -2.87 14.82
C GLU A 319 -8.55 -3.03 14.59
N THR A 320 -9.37 -2.21 15.26
CA THR A 320 -10.86 -2.26 15.18
C THR A 320 -11.50 -0.89 14.89
N LEU A 321 -12.73 -0.95 14.35
CA LEU A 321 -13.77 0.10 14.20
C LEU A 321 -13.64 1.17 13.09
N GLU A 322 -12.45 1.55 12.61
CA GLU A 322 -12.28 2.35 11.36
C GLU A 322 -11.38 1.69 10.30
N ASP A 323 -10.37 0.92 10.72
CA ASP A 323 -9.54 0.14 9.78
C ASP A 323 -10.21 -1.15 9.29
N THR A 324 -11.42 -1.40 9.79
CA THR A 324 -12.28 -2.45 9.27
C THR A 324 -12.85 -2.02 7.95
N PHE A 325 -12.41 -2.67 6.87
CA PHE A 325 -13.14 -2.61 5.62
C PHE A 325 -14.23 -3.67 5.63
N TYR A 326 -15.42 -3.25 5.22
CA TYR A 326 -16.48 -4.17 4.84
C TYR A 326 -16.14 -4.72 3.48
N ASP A 327 -16.21 -6.04 3.34
CA ASP A 327 -16.29 -6.64 2.02
C ASP A 327 -17.67 -6.44 1.40
N LYS A 328 -17.82 -6.80 0.13
CA LYS A 328 -19.07 -6.71 -0.64
C LYS A 328 -20.21 -7.53 -0.03
N GLU A 329 -19.90 -8.49 0.85
CA GLU A 329 -20.85 -9.35 1.57
C GLU A 329 -21.09 -8.84 3.01
N LEU A 330 -20.58 -7.65 3.36
CA LEU A 330 -20.66 -7.00 4.68
C LEU A 330 -19.84 -7.70 5.77
N ASN A 331 -18.91 -8.59 5.42
CA ASN A 331 -17.95 -9.13 6.37
C ASN A 331 -16.99 -8.04 6.84
N VAL A 332 -16.68 -8.05 8.13
CA VAL A 332 -15.74 -7.14 8.77
C VAL A 332 -14.36 -7.76 8.78
N VAL A 333 -13.36 -7.06 8.22
CA VAL A 333 -11.98 -7.55 8.20
C VAL A 333 -11.10 -6.70 9.11
N THR A 334 -10.49 -7.30 10.13
CA THR A 334 -9.56 -6.62 11.06
C THR A 334 -8.11 -6.97 10.73
N ASN A 335 -7.19 -6.08 11.11
CA ASN A 335 -5.75 -6.26 10.95
C ASN A 335 -5.11 -6.67 12.29
N LEU A 336 -4.31 -7.73 12.30
CA LEU A 336 -3.83 -8.35 13.55
C LEU A 336 -2.35 -8.77 13.47
N VAL A 337 -1.62 -8.50 14.53
CA VAL A 337 -0.27 -9.06 14.80
C VAL A 337 -0.33 -9.90 16.06
N HIS A 338 0.07 -11.16 15.94
CA HIS A 338 0.15 -12.10 17.05
C HIS A 338 1.60 -12.49 17.30
N LEU A 339 2.02 -12.49 18.56
CA LEU A 339 3.37 -12.88 18.98
C LEU A 339 3.32 -13.84 20.15
N GLU A 340 4.23 -14.81 20.17
CA GLU A 340 4.48 -15.64 21.34
C GLU A 340 5.91 -15.49 21.82
N VAL A 341 6.05 -15.19 23.10
CA VAL A 341 7.32 -15.13 23.79
C VAL A 341 7.43 -16.33 24.72
N THR A 342 8.56 -17.03 24.65
CA THR A 342 8.85 -18.16 25.52
C THR A 342 10.12 -17.89 26.31
N LYS A 343 10.18 -18.47 27.50
CA LYS A 343 11.37 -18.37 28.35
C LYS A 343 12.37 -19.45 27.99
N LYS A 344 13.56 -19.05 27.52
CA LYS A 344 14.62 -19.98 27.13
C LYS A 344 15.94 -19.59 27.79
N ASN A 345 16.52 -20.50 28.57
CA ASN A 345 17.77 -20.29 29.31
C ASN A 345 17.75 -19.04 30.22
N GLY A 346 16.60 -18.71 30.80
CA GLY A 346 16.45 -17.54 31.68
C GLY A 346 16.27 -16.21 30.95
N SER A 347 16.15 -16.21 29.62
CA SER A 347 15.86 -15.02 28.80
C SER A 347 14.57 -15.20 28.02
N ASP A 348 13.83 -14.11 27.87
CA ASP A 348 12.60 -14.07 27.08
C ASP A 348 12.95 -13.91 25.60
N VAL A 349 12.44 -14.83 24.78
CA VAL A 349 12.68 -14.86 23.33
C VAL A 349 11.35 -14.91 22.59
N ILE A 350 11.24 -14.08 21.56
CA ILE A 350 10.13 -14.16 20.62
C ILE A 350 10.33 -15.42 19.79
N SER A 351 9.37 -16.33 19.92
CA SER A 351 9.40 -17.67 19.33
C SER A 351 8.49 -17.85 18.13
N HIS A 352 7.45 -17.02 18.04
CA HIS A 352 6.47 -17.07 16.97
C HIS A 352 5.90 -15.68 16.72
N ILE A 353 5.68 -15.34 15.45
CA ILE A 353 5.09 -14.08 15.00
C ILE A 353 4.24 -14.34 13.76
N ASP A 354 3.00 -13.86 13.79
CA ASP A 354 2.09 -13.89 12.66
C ASP A 354 1.53 -12.49 12.40
N HIS A 355 1.42 -12.12 11.12
CA HIS A 355 0.58 -11.01 10.69
C HIS A 355 -0.60 -11.57 9.89
N GLU A 356 -1.81 -11.26 10.34
CA GLU A 356 -3.05 -11.83 9.82
C GLU A 356 -4.19 -10.84 9.71
N TYR A 357 -5.03 -11.04 8.69
CA TYR A 357 -6.36 -10.47 8.63
C TYR A 357 -7.36 -11.46 9.23
N ILE A 358 -8.26 -10.97 10.08
CA ILE A 358 -9.35 -11.76 10.64
C ILE A 358 -10.67 -11.31 10.03
N VAL A 359 -11.46 -12.26 9.55
CA VAL A 359 -12.77 -11.99 8.96
C VAL A 359 -13.86 -12.39 9.93
N TYR A 360 -14.80 -11.49 10.14
CA TYR A 360 -15.98 -11.67 11.00
C TYR A 360 -17.25 -11.40 10.19
N ASP A 361 -18.31 -12.17 10.44
CA ASP A 361 -19.64 -11.67 10.17
C ASP A 361 -19.97 -10.51 11.13
N VAL A 362 -20.93 -9.67 10.75
CA VAL A 362 -21.29 -8.46 11.51
C VAL A 362 -21.70 -8.76 12.96
N ASP A 363 -22.47 -9.82 13.19
CA ASP A 363 -22.98 -10.15 14.53
C ASP A 363 -21.85 -10.66 15.44
N THR A 364 -20.94 -11.47 14.90
CA THR A 364 -19.75 -11.94 15.63
C THR A 364 -18.79 -10.79 15.89
N TYR A 365 -18.64 -9.85 14.95
CA TYR A 365 -17.81 -8.67 15.15
C TYR A 365 -18.32 -7.80 16.30
N PHE A 366 -19.63 -7.54 16.38
CA PHE A 366 -20.19 -6.78 17.50
C PHE A 366 -19.92 -7.46 18.85
N LYS A 367 -20.01 -8.80 18.93
CA LYS A 367 -19.62 -9.55 20.13
C LYS A 367 -18.13 -9.41 20.44
N ARG A 368 -17.27 -9.39 19.42
CA ARG A 368 -15.82 -9.19 19.55
C ARG A 368 -15.45 -7.82 20.11
N LEU A 369 -16.26 -6.79 19.87
CA LEU A 369 -16.04 -5.46 20.45
C LEU A 369 -16.25 -5.43 21.97
N ASP A 370 -17.12 -6.30 22.49
CA ASP A 370 -17.39 -6.44 23.91
C ASP A 370 -16.47 -7.47 24.58
N ASP A 371 -16.09 -8.54 23.87
CA ASP A 371 -15.27 -9.63 24.37
C ASP A 371 -14.08 -9.95 23.42
N PRO A 372 -12.83 -9.68 23.83
CA PRO A 372 -11.66 -9.95 23.00
C PRO A 372 -11.34 -11.43 22.77
N ALA A 373 -12.01 -12.35 23.47
CA ALA A 373 -11.84 -13.78 23.24
C ALA A 373 -12.62 -14.32 22.03
N VAL A 374 -13.57 -13.54 21.49
CA VAL A 374 -14.40 -13.94 20.34
C VAL A 374 -13.54 -14.11 19.09
N LYS A 375 -13.62 -15.28 18.45
CA LYS A 375 -12.82 -15.61 17.27
C LYS A 375 -13.60 -15.28 15.99
N GLY A 376 -12.89 -14.77 14.99
CA GLY A 376 -13.44 -14.62 13.64
C GLY A 376 -13.53 -15.95 12.89
N GLU A 377 -14.25 -15.92 11.78
CA GLU A 377 -14.57 -17.08 10.93
C GLU A 377 -13.36 -17.52 10.09
N HIS A 378 -12.64 -16.55 9.52
CA HIS A 378 -11.48 -16.79 8.66
C HIS A 378 -10.25 -16.04 9.13
N LYS A 379 -9.08 -16.65 8.89
CA LYS A 379 -7.76 -16.07 9.15
C LYS A 379 -6.93 -16.11 7.88
N ILE A 380 -6.40 -14.96 7.47
CA ILE A 380 -5.59 -14.82 6.26
C ILE A 380 -4.23 -14.29 6.68
N LYS A 381 -3.20 -15.14 6.65
CA LYS A 381 -1.84 -14.74 7.04
C LYS A 381 -1.13 -14.10 5.84
N THR A 382 -0.36 -13.06 6.10
CA THR A 382 0.51 -12.44 5.07
C THR A 382 1.97 -12.87 5.24
N PHE A 383 2.41 -13.06 6.48
CA PHE A 383 3.65 -13.74 6.80
C PHE A 383 3.53 -14.48 8.14
N LYS A 384 4.45 -15.42 8.33
CA LYS A 384 4.58 -16.24 9.52
C LYS A 384 6.04 -16.49 9.82
N ILE A 385 6.44 -16.30 11.07
CA ILE A 385 7.74 -16.66 11.60
C ILE A 385 7.52 -17.68 12.70
N ASP A 386 8.16 -18.84 12.57
CA ASP A 386 8.11 -19.92 13.55
C ASP A 386 9.52 -20.25 14.06
N ASN A 387 9.56 -20.92 15.23
CA ASN A 387 10.78 -21.43 15.84
C ASN A 387 11.88 -20.37 16.01
N ALA A 388 11.47 -19.11 16.13
CA ALA A 388 12.38 -17.99 16.29
C ALA A 388 13.07 -18.04 17.66
N LYS A 389 14.22 -17.39 17.72
CA LYS A 389 15.03 -17.23 18.94
C LYS A 389 15.44 -15.76 19.09
N ILE A 390 14.56 -14.85 18.69
CA ILE A 390 14.83 -13.42 18.68
C ILE A 390 14.80 -12.94 20.15
N PRO A 391 15.91 -12.43 20.70
CA PRO A 391 15.87 -11.86 22.05
C PRO A 391 14.85 -10.71 22.10
N ILE A 392 14.01 -10.67 23.12
CA ILE A 392 12.96 -9.64 23.21
C ILE A 392 13.52 -8.20 23.29
N ASN A 393 14.74 -8.08 23.81
CA ASN A 393 15.49 -6.83 23.91
C ASN A 393 16.40 -6.57 22.68
N TYR A 394 16.29 -7.39 21.64
CA TYR A 394 17.06 -7.21 20.42
C TYR A 394 16.73 -5.88 19.76
N LYS A 395 17.78 -5.16 19.35
CA LYS A 395 17.67 -3.86 18.70
C LYS A 395 18.23 -3.91 17.28
N TYR A 396 17.41 -3.52 16.32
CA TYR A 396 17.83 -3.28 14.94
C TYR A 396 17.81 -1.77 14.69
N GLN A 397 18.93 -1.21 14.21
CA GLN A 397 19.09 0.24 14.01
C GLN A 397 18.73 1.09 15.26
N ASN A 398 19.04 0.57 16.46
CA ASN A 398 18.70 1.12 17.78
C ASN A 398 17.22 1.06 18.19
N MET A 399 16.34 0.50 17.36
CA MET A 399 14.92 0.32 17.67
C MET A 399 14.65 -1.11 18.14
N ASN A 400 13.73 -1.27 19.09
CA ASN A 400 13.33 -2.60 19.54
C ASN A 400 12.61 -3.36 18.41
N VAL A 401 12.95 -4.64 18.24
CA VAL A 401 12.41 -5.49 17.17
C VAL A 401 10.90 -5.71 17.26
N LEU A 402 10.35 -5.87 18.48
CA LEU A 402 8.91 -6.03 18.71
C LEU A 402 8.16 -4.80 18.24
N PHE A 403 8.65 -3.61 18.63
CA PHE A 403 8.11 -2.35 18.17
C PHE A 403 8.13 -2.28 16.65
N LEU A 404 9.28 -2.52 16.00
CA LEU A 404 9.39 -2.46 14.54
C LEU A 404 8.40 -3.40 13.84
N MET A 405 8.28 -4.64 14.32
CA MET A 405 7.38 -5.63 13.72
C MET A 405 5.91 -5.23 13.83
N VAL A 406 5.47 -4.77 15.01
CA VAL A 406 4.09 -4.30 15.22
C VAL A 406 3.87 -3.00 14.45
N TYR A 407 4.75 -2.02 14.62
CA TYR A 407 4.66 -0.71 14.01
C TYR A 407 4.57 -0.82 12.49
N GLU A 408 5.43 -1.58 11.81
CA GLU A 408 5.38 -1.69 10.35
C GLU A 408 4.17 -2.47 9.82
N SER A 409 3.65 -3.43 10.59
CA SER A 409 2.49 -4.25 10.18
C SER A 409 1.13 -3.55 10.39
N MET A 410 1.05 -2.63 11.35
CA MET A 410 -0.19 -1.93 11.72
C MET A 410 -0.45 -0.69 10.85
N ASN A 411 -1.71 -0.33 10.62
CA ASN A 411 -2.09 0.91 9.96
C ASN A 411 -2.05 2.11 10.95
N LYS A 412 -2.48 1.92 12.19
CA LYS A 412 -2.55 2.94 13.26
C LYS A 412 -1.20 3.17 13.91
N LYS A 413 -0.25 3.69 13.13
CA LYS A 413 1.13 3.98 13.55
C LYS A 413 1.21 4.80 14.84
N ASP A 414 0.33 5.79 14.99
CA ASP A 414 0.35 6.69 16.15
C ASP A 414 -0.10 5.99 17.45
N LEU A 415 -1.14 5.15 17.40
CA LEU A 415 -1.57 4.35 18.56
C LEU A 415 -0.53 3.30 18.95
N VAL A 416 0.16 2.72 17.96
CA VAL A 416 1.29 1.83 18.26
C VAL A 416 2.42 2.60 18.94
N ARG A 417 2.77 3.81 18.46
CA ARG A 417 3.78 4.64 19.15
C ARG A 417 3.35 4.95 20.58
N GLU A 418 2.11 5.39 20.79
CA GLU A 418 1.57 5.68 22.13
C GLU A 418 1.73 4.47 23.07
N TYR A 419 1.33 3.28 22.62
CA TYR A 419 1.50 2.04 23.40
C TYR A 419 2.95 1.81 23.82
N PHE A 420 3.91 2.05 22.93
CA PHE A 420 5.32 1.83 23.21
C PHE A 420 6.03 3.05 23.85
N GLU A 421 5.43 4.24 23.92
CA GLU A 421 6.02 5.44 24.52
C GLU A 421 5.50 5.74 25.94
N ASP A 422 4.22 5.47 26.20
CA ASP A 422 3.54 5.80 27.47
C ASP A 422 3.65 4.70 28.54
N ILE A 423 4.20 3.54 28.18
CA ILE A 423 4.57 2.52 29.17
C ILE A 423 5.89 2.96 29.82
N ARG A 424 5.76 3.83 30.82
CA ARG A 424 6.85 4.33 31.66
C ARG A 424 7.01 3.62 32.98
#